data_AF-A0A2N2FDS5-F1
#
_entry.id   AF-A0A2N2FDS5-F1
#
_cell.length_a   1.000
_cell.length_b   1.000
_cell.length_c   1.000
_cell.angle_alpha   90.00
_cell.angle_beta   90.00
_cell.angle_gamma   90.00
#
_symmetry.space_group_name_H-M   'P 1'
#
loop_
_entity.id
_entity.type
_entity.pdbx_description
1 polymer ?
#
loop_
_entity_poly.entity_id
_entity_poly.type
_entity_poly.pdbx_seq_one_letter_code
_entity_poly.pdbx_strand_id
1 'polypeptide(L)'
;MSDSINITSLHEGDQGVIDSIEGGSAITSRFAGMGIVTNARFRVAQMSGGLIIIQVADTRIALGSGEASKIMVSKINSGEETCLPPVEKEIFVALVGQPNVGKSTVFNILTGLSQHVGNWPGKTVEKKEGFHRADNVLIRIVDLPGTYSLTAFSEEERITRDFIIREKPDLVVLVLNAAALERSLYLLSEVLLLNRPVIAAVNMLDVASNQGIQLDTRALQDSLGIPVIPMVAKRNSGIKELVAQISSLALSEYKFHPRLPEVSADHLQIYQDILKEVRPYIQEPYTPEWIAVKLMEGDNEVSKIVEDTVQKPARDKIQDLLIKHEDALHAVVNGRYDWIEIITRASVSRFKMGQVVLTDRIDHVLTRPIFGIPILLAVMAFVFFLTYAVGVPLQVWLSDLIHQFIIFSEPLTKGWPAWLSGLLLNGVIGGAGSVLTFL
;
A
#
# COMPACT_ATOMS: atom_id res chain seq x y z
N MET A 1 -10.64 -0.77 -41.37
CA MET A 1 -9.60 -1.77 -41.03
C MET A 1 -8.32 -1.24 -41.61
N SER A 2 -7.47 -0.65 -40.78
CA SER A 2 -6.12 -0.22 -41.18
C SER A 2 -5.22 -1.45 -41.21
N ASP A 3 -4.49 -1.65 -42.31
CA ASP A 3 -3.53 -2.75 -42.44
C ASP A 3 -2.42 -2.57 -41.40
N SER A 4 -2.25 -3.59 -40.54
CA SER A 4 -1.19 -3.60 -39.54
C SER A 4 0.14 -3.88 -40.23
N ILE A 5 1.07 -2.96 -40.10
CA ILE A 5 2.39 -3.00 -40.72
C ILE A 5 3.46 -3.02 -39.63
N ASN A 6 4.68 -3.44 -39.99
CA ASN A 6 5.78 -3.44 -39.04
C ASN A 6 6.29 -2.01 -38.81
N ILE A 7 6.61 -1.62 -37.57
CA ILE A 7 7.11 -0.27 -37.28
C ILE A 7 8.41 0.07 -38.05
N THR A 8 9.18 -0.94 -38.44
CA THR A 8 10.40 -0.80 -39.26
C THR A 8 10.12 -0.32 -40.70
N SER A 9 8.87 -0.40 -41.17
CA SER A 9 8.44 0.06 -42.50
C SER A 9 8.01 1.53 -42.56
N LEU A 10 8.00 2.22 -41.40
CA LEU A 10 7.66 3.63 -41.31
C LEU A 10 8.86 4.53 -41.62
N HIS A 11 8.59 5.80 -41.92
CA HIS A 11 9.61 6.82 -42.20
C HIS A 11 9.66 7.87 -41.07
N GLU A 12 10.73 8.64 -41.02
CA GLU A 12 10.85 9.76 -40.06
C GLU A 12 9.68 10.74 -40.22
N GLY A 13 9.05 11.09 -39.10
CA GLY A 13 7.86 11.94 -39.06
C GLY A 13 6.53 11.19 -39.13
N ASP A 14 6.52 9.90 -39.50
CA ASP A 14 5.31 9.09 -39.51
C ASP A 14 4.72 8.93 -38.10
N GLN A 15 3.40 8.85 -38.02
CA GLN A 15 2.67 8.60 -36.78
C GLN A 15 1.85 7.32 -36.91
N GLY A 16 1.62 6.64 -35.78
CA GLY A 16 0.87 5.41 -35.76
C GLY A 16 0.33 5.04 -34.39
N VAL A 17 -0.47 3.98 -34.35
CA VAL A 17 -0.92 3.30 -33.13
C VAL A 17 -0.23 1.95 -33.06
N ILE A 18 0.23 1.54 -31.87
CA ILE A 18 0.74 0.19 -31.63
C ILE A 18 -0.43 -0.78 -31.55
N ASP A 19 -0.56 -1.67 -32.52
CA ASP A 19 -1.64 -2.65 -32.56
C ASP A 19 -1.29 -3.86 -31.68
N SER A 20 -0.06 -4.37 -31.80
CA SER A 20 0.41 -5.52 -31.04
C SER A 20 1.94 -5.55 -30.88
N ILE A 21 2.39 -6.26 -29.86
CA ILE A 21 3.81 -6.45 -29.52
C ILE A 21 4.08 -7.95 -29.43
N GLU A 22 4.88 -8.46 -30.36
CA GLU A 22 5.26 -9.86 -30.44
C GLU A 22 6.52 -10.13 -29.58
N GLY A 23 6.71 -11.37 -29.10
CA GLY A 23 7.96 -11.75 -28.40
C GLY A 23 7.85 -12.22 -26.93
N GLY A 24 6.65 -12.57 -26.46
CA GLY A 24 6.45 -13.20 -25.15
C GLY A 24 6.48 -12.23 -23.97
N SER A 25 6.05 -12.71 -22.79
CA SER A 25 5.72 -11.87 -21.62
C SER A 25 6.88 -11.02 -21.08
N ALA A 26 8.12 -11.50 -21.17
CA ALA A 26 9.29 -10.75 -20.72
C ALA A 26 9.56 -9.50 -21.57
N ILE A 27 9.39 -9.61 -22.89
CA ILE A 27 9.58 -8.50 -23.83
C ILE A 27 8.44 -7.51 -23.71
N THR A 28 7.19 -7.99 -23.65
CA THR A 28 6.02 -7.14 -23.45
C THR A 28 6.09 -6.37 -22.13
N SER A 29 6.54 -7.00 -21.04
CA SER A 29 6.72 -6.31 -19.75
C SER A 29 7.80 -5.24 -19.79
N ARG A 30 8.90 -5.47 -20.52
CA ARG A 30 9.98 -4.48 -20.67
C ARG A 30 9.52 -3.30 -21.53
N PHE A 31 8.82 -3.57 -22.63
CA PHE A 31 8.23 -2.52 -23.47
C PHE A 31 7.17 -1.71 -22.74
N ALA A 32 6.30 -2.36 -21.96
CA ALA A 32 5.35 -1.68 -21.10
C ALA A 32 6.03 -0.76 -20.08
N GLY A 33 7.15 -1.20 -19.49
CA GLY A 33 7.98 -0.38 -18.60
C GLY A 33 8.62 0.85 -19.29
N MET A 34 8.77 0.82 -20.61
CA MET A 34 9.23 1.96 -21.42
C MET A 34 8.08 2.78 -22.01
N GLY A 35 6.82 2.44 -21.73
CA GLY A 35 5.64 3.13 -22.27
C GLY A 35 5.15 2.63 -23.63
N ILE A 36 5.77 1.59 -24.17
CA ILE A 36 5.36 0.93 -25.42
C ILE A 36 4.32 -0.13 -25.05
N VAL A 37 3.05 0.25 -25.13
CA VAL A 37 1.90 -0.62 -24.87
C VAL A 37 0.97 -0.65 -26.09
N THR A 38 0.15 -1.69 -26.19
CA THR A 38 -0.92 -1.75 -27.19
C THR A 38 -1.86 -0.54 -27.06
N ASN A 39 -2.31 0.00 -28.19
CA ASN A 39 -3.05 1.24 -28.35
C ASN A 39 -2.28 2.54 -28.00
N ALA A 40 -0.98 2.46 -27.67
CA ALA A 40 -0.17 3.67 -27.54
C ALA A 40 0.04 4.32 -28.91
N ARG A 41 -0.16 5.65 -28.98
CA ARG A 41 0.21 6.45 -30.15
C ARG A 41 1.68 6.80 -30.09
N PHE A 42 2.34 6.75 -31.23
CA PHE A 42 3.75 7.10 -31.35
C PHE A 42 4.02 7.95 -32.59
N ARG A 43 5.14 8.66 -32.56
CA ARG A 43 5.72 9.34 -33.71
C ARG A 43 7.13 8.82 -33.93
N VAL A 44 7.49 8.51 -35.18
CA VAL A 44 8.87 8.20 -35.53
C VAL A 44 9.67 9.51 -35.51
N ALA A 45 10.54 9.66 -34.51
CA ALA A 45 11.33 10.86 -34.32
C ALA A 45 12.59 10.85 -35.20
N GLN A 46 13.21 9.69 -35.40
CA GLN A 46 14.40 9.53 -36.23
C GLN A 46 14.61 8.05 -36.59
N MET A 47 15.11 7.78 -37.80
CA MET A 47 15.60 6.46 -38.18
C MET A 47 17.02 6.58 -38.74
N SER A 48 18.00 5.94 -38.09
CA SER A 48 19.39 5.96 -38.55
C SER A 48 20.16 4.73 -38.08
N GLY A 49 20.96 4.13 -38.96
CA GLY A 49 21.93 3.09 -38.60
C GLY A 49 21.35 1.82 -37.96
N GLY A 50 20.10 1.45 -38.25
CA GLY A 50 19.42 0.28 -37.66
C GLY A 50 18.78 0.53 -36.29
N LEU A 51 18.82 1.78 -35.81
CA LEU A 51 18.07 2.26 -34.64
C LEU A 51 16.86 3.07 -35.10
N ILE A 52 15.73 2.83 -34.45
CA ILE A 52 14.47 3.54 -34.66
C ILE A 52 14.14 4.26 -33.37
N ILE A 53 14.17 5.59 -33.41
CA ILE A 53 13.77 6.42 -32.27
C ILE A 53 12.30 6.76 -32.44
N ILE A 54 11.48 6.26 -31.53
CA ILE A 54 10.06 6.61 -31.46
C ILE A 54 9.81 7.51 -30.26
N GLN A 55 8.89 8.46 -30.43
CA GLN A 55 8.34 9.27 -29.36
C GLN A 55 6.97 8.72 -29.01
N VAL A 56 6.81 8.28 -27.76
CA VAL A 56 5.53 7.85 -27.19
C VAL A 56 5.20 8.81 -26.06
N ALA A 57 4.09 9.54 -26.17
CA ALA A 57 3.82 10.72 -25.34
C ALA A 57 5.04 11.69 -25.33
N ASP A 58 5.59 11.98 -24.15
CA ASP A 58 6.76 12.87 -23.99
C ASP A 58 8.11 12.14 -23.94
N THR A 59 8.11 10.81 -24.08
CA THR A 59 9.33 10.00 -23.95
C THR A 59 9.85 9.57 -25.31
N ARG A 60 11.16 9.76 -25.54
CA ARG A 60 11.88 9.25 -26.72
C ARG A 60 12.56 7.93 -26.38
N ILE A 61 12.27 6.90 -27.17
CA ILE A 61 12.72 5.54 -26.95
C ILE A 61 13.50 5.10 -28.18
N ALA A 62 14.74 4.67 -27.98
CA ALA A 62 15.56 4.09 -29.04
C ALA A 62 15.34 2.57 -29.08
N LEU A 63 14.88 2.07 -30.22
CA LEU A 63 14.64 0.66 -30.47
C LEU A 63 15.65 0.14 -31.48
N GLY A 64 16.32 -0.98 -31.16
CA GLY A 64 17.11 -1.70 -32.14
C GLY A 64 16.23 -2.37 -33.19
N SER A 65 16.75 -2.62 -34.39
CA SER A 65 16.00 -3.24 -35.49
C SER A 65 15.29 -4.55 -35.12
N GLY A 66 15.91 -5.40 -34.31
CA GLY A 66 15.31 -6.66 -33.82
C GLY A 66 14.25 -6.50 -32.72
N GLU A 67 14.20 -5.34 -32.06
CA GLU A 67 13.16 -4.97 -31.11
C GLU A 67 11.99 -4.30 -31.82
N ALA A 68 12.30 -3.38 -32.73
CA ALA A 68 11.32 -2.72 -33.58
C ALA A 68 10.57 -3.71 -34.46
N SER A 69 11.23 -4.75 -35.00
CA SER A 69 10.58 -5.77 -35.83
C SER A 69 9.48 -6.56 -35.12
N LYS A 70 9.36 -6.44 -33.79
CA LYS A 70 8.32 -7.09 -32.99
C LYS A 70 7.10 -6.20 -32.73
N ILE A 71 7.12 -4.96 -33.20
CA ILE A 71 6.05 -3.99 -32.95
C ILE A 71 5.26 -3.81 -34.24
N MET A 72 3.99 -4.21 -34.18
CA MET A 72 3.03 -4.07 -35.27
C MET A 72 2.19 -2.82 -35.02
N VAL A 73 2.03 -2.02 -36.05
CA VAL A 73 1.48 -0.67 -35.97
C VAL A 73 0.54 -0.38 -37.13
N SER A 74 -0.43 0.48 -36.88
CA SER A 74 -1.29 1.06 -37.91
C SER A 74 -0.88 2.51 -38.14
N LYS A 75 -0.60 2.88 -39.40
CA LYS A 75 -0.19 4.24 -39.77
C LYS A 75 -1.38 5.20 -39.68
N ILE A 76 -1.17 6.34 -39.02
CA ILE A 76 -2.13 7.46 -39.01
C ILE A 76 -1.71 8.41 -40.13
N ASN A 77 -2.60 8.69 -41.07
CA ASN A 77 -2.34 9.66 -42.13
C ASN A 77 -2.30 11.07 -41.54
N SER A 78 -1.23 11.82 -41.83
CA SER A 78 -0.91 13.15 -41.28
C SER A 78 -1.86 14.29 -41.68
N GLY A 79 -3.03 13.98 -42.24
CA GLY A 79 -4.15 14.91 -42.45
C GLY A 79 -5.31 14.71 -41.46
N GLU A 80 -5.26 13.66 -40.65
CA GLU A 80 -6.16 13.46 -39.52
C GLU A 80 -5.38 13.73 -38.24
N GLU A 81 -5.30 15.00 -37.84
CA GLU A 81 -5.36 15.29 -36.41
C GLU A 81 -6.69 14.71 -35.92
N THR A 82 -6.72 13.40 -35.63
CA THR A 82 -7.67 12.92 -34.65
C THR A 82 -7.19 13.48 -33.32
N CYS A 83 -7.54 14.75 -33.08
CA CYS A 83 -7.68 15.32 -31.77
C CYS A 83 -8.23 14.18 -30.90
N LEU A 84 -7.52 13.79 -29.85
CA LEU A 84 -8.13 12.97 -28.84
C LEU A 84 -9.48 13.64 -28.52
N PRO A 85 -10.60 12.90 -28.58
CA PRO A 85 -11.94 13.50 -28.52
C PRO A 85 -11.96 14.48 -27.35
N PRO A 86 -12.35 15.75 -27.55
CA PRO A 86 -12.11 16.82 -26.58
C PRO A 86 -12.43 16.35 -25.16
N VAL A 87 -11.56 16.67 -24.20
CA VAL A 87 -11.85 16.37 -22.80
C VAL A 87 -13.07 17.21 -22.43
N GLU A 88 -14.21 16.56 -22.27
CA GLU A 88 -15.46 17.23 -21.92
C GLU A 88 -15.55 17.45 -20.41
N LYS A 89 -14.88 16.59 -19.62
CA LYS A 89 -14.91 16.64 -18.17
C LYS A 89 -13.61 16.14 -17.55
N GLU A 90 -13.15 16.84 -16.52
CA GLU A 90 -12.09 16.37 -15.62
C GLU A 90 -12.71 15.82 -14.33
N ILE A 91 -12.19 14.70 -13.84
CA ILE A 91 -12.58 14.09 -12.56
C ILE A 91 -11.35 14.05 -11.68
N PHE A 92 -11.46 14.59 -10.47
CA PHE A 92 -10.41 14.55 -9.48
C PHE A 92 -10.60 13.40 -8.49
N VAL A 93 -9.67 12.45 -8.48
CA VAL A 93 -9.73 11.23 -7.69
C VAL A 93 -8.57 11.15 -6.71
N ALA A 94 -8.89 10.87 -5.45
CA ALA A 94 -7.89 10.53 -4.44
C ALA A 94 -7.79 9.00 -4.28
N LEU A 95 -6.58 8.45 -4.38
CA LEU A 95 -6.32 7.04 -4.13
C LEU A 95 -5.82 6.86 -2.70
N VAL A 96 -6.61 6.15 -1.88
CA VAL A 96 -6.35 5.91 -0.45
C VAL A 96 -6.19 4.41 -0.21
N GLY A 97 -5.44 4.02 0.80
CA GLY A 97 -5.35 2.64 1.23
C GLY A 97 -4.24 2.44 2.25
N GLN A 98 -4.24 1.26 2.87
CA GLN A 98 -3.20 0.91 3.83
C GLN A 98 -1.86 0.69 3.13
N PRO A 99 -0.74 0.77 3.86
CA PRO A 99 0.54 0.32 3.31
C PRO A 99 0.43 -1.10 2.76
N ASN A 100 1.10 -1.36 1.64
CA ASN A 100 1.22 -2.69 1.03
C ASN A 100 -0.08 -3.34 0.52
N VAL A 101 -1.19 -2.61 0.32
CA VAL A 101 -2.44 -3.16 -0.26
C VAL A 101 -2.46 -3.19 -1.80
N GLY A 102 -1.36 -2.81 -2.44
CA GLY A 102 -1.25 -2.70 -3.90
C GLY A 102 -1.73 -1.35 -4.47
N LYS A 103 -1.92 -0.34 -3.61
CA LYS A 103 -2.26 1.04 -4.00
C LYS A 103 -1.36 1.59 -5.12
N SER A 104 -0.04 1.56 -4.92
CA SER A 104 0.91 2.03 -5.93
C SER A 104 0.90 1.18 -7.21
N THR A 105 0.54 -0.09 -7.16
CA THR A 105 0.35 -0.93 -8.35
C THR A 105 -0.87 -0.45 -9.15
N VAL A 106 -1.98 -0.17 -8.49
CA VAL A 106 -3.19 0.40 -9.12
C VAL A 106 -2.87 1.76 -9.72
N PHE A 107 -2.21 2.64 -8.97
CA PHE A 107 -1.78 3.96 -9.45
C PHE A 107 -0.95 3.84 -10.74
N ASN A 108 0.12 3.05 -10.72
CA ASN A 108 1.02 2.90 -11.87
C ASN A 108 0.33 2.31 -13.10
N ILE A 109 -0.62 1.39 -12.93
CA ILE A 109 -1.38 0.82 -14.05
C ILE A 109 -2.32 1.87 -14.66
N LEU A 110 -2.96 2.68 -13.82
CA LEU A 110 -3.88 3.72 -14.27
C LEU A 110 -3.14 4.87 -14.97
N THR A 111 -2.04 5.36 -14.39
CA THR A 111 -1.35 6.57 -14.88
C THR A 111 -0.24 6.26 -15.88
N GLY A 112 0.33 5.05 -15.85
CA GLY A 112 1.45 4.67 -16.72
C GLY A 112 2.63 5.62 -16.56
N LEU A 113 3.04 6.25 -17.67
CA LEU A 113 4.09 7.27 -17.68
C LEU A 113 3.58 8.69 -17.41
N SER A 114 2.27 8.92 -17.44
CA SER A 114 1.64 10.24 -17.25
C SER A 114 1.50 10.56 -15.76
N GLN A 115 2.61 10.45 -15.02
CA GLN A 115 2.68 10.73 -13.59
C GLN A 115 3.80 11.73 -13.28
N HIS A 116 3.56 12.56 -12.28
CA HIS A 116 4.50 13.50 -11.71
C HIS A 116 4.73 13.16 -10.24
N VAL A 117 5.99 13.24 -9.81
CA VAL A 117 6.41 12.99 -8.45
C VAL A 117 6.98 14.29 -7.88
N GLY A 118 6.43 14.72 -6.75
CA GLY A 118 6.92 15.85 -5.98
C GLY A 118 6.87 15.56 -4.49
N ASN A 119 6.91 16.62 -3.67
CA ASN A 119 6.71 16.52 -2.23
C ASN A 119 5.42 17.22 -1.81
N TRP A 120 4.80 16.75 -0.74
CA TRP A 120 3.69 17.47 -0.11
C TRP A 120 4.18 18.84 0.38
N PRO A 121 3.38 19.92 0.23
CA PRO A 121 3.80 21.27 0.60
C PRO A 121 4.31 21.35 2.04
N GLY A 122 5.58 21.73 2.20
CA GLY A 122 6.22 21.87 3.52
C GLY A 122 6.49 20.55 4.26
N LYS A 123 6.47 19.41 3.56
CA LYS A 123 6.65 18.06 4.13
C LYS A 123 7.69 17.26 3.36
N THR A 124 8.26 16.24 4.00
CA THR A 124 9.24 15.31 3.41
C THR A 124 8.58 14.09 2.76
N VAL A 125 7.25 14.01 2.81
CA VAL A 125 6.48 12.91 2.23
C VAL A 125 6.32 13.14 0.72
N GLU A 126 6.56 12.08 -0.07
CA GLU A 126 6.41 12.08 -1.52
C GLU A 126 4.92 12.19 -1.92
N LYS A 127 4.63 13.05 -2.92
CA LYS A 127 3.31 13.20 -3.55
C LYS A 127 3.40 12.67 -4.98
N LYS A 128 2.57 11.70 -5.34
CA LYS A 128 2.42 11.24 -6.72
C LYS A 128 1.08 11.67 -7.27
N GLU A 129 1.11 12.26 -8.46
CA GLU A 129 -0.07 12.72 -9.19
C GLU A 129 0.04 12.21 -10.61
N GLY A 130 -1.06 11.82 -11.24
CA GLY A 130 -1.04 11.37 -12.62
C GLY A 130 -2.38 11.43 -13.28
N PHE A 131 -2.39 11.20 -14.58
CA PHE A 131 -3.55 11.38 -15.42
C PHE A 131 -3.88 10.09 -16.15
N HIS A 132 -5.16 9.76 -16.20
CA HIS A 132 -5.70 8.66 -16.99
C HIS A 132 -6.82 9.20 -17.89
N ARG A 133 -6.75 8.92 -19.18
CA ARG A 133 -7.81 9.30 -20.11
C ARG A 133 -8.69 8.10 -20.41
N ALA A 134 -9.98 8.23 -20.13
CA ALA A 134 -11.00 7.25 -20.45
C ALA A 134 -12.08 7.93 -21.29
N ASP A 135 -12.16 7.58 -22.58
CA ASP A 135 -13.06 8.20 -23.56
C ASP A 135 -12.94 9.75 -23.59
N ASN A 136 -14.02 10.46 -23.26
CA ASN A 136 -14.08 11.93 -23.24
C ASN A 136 -13.76 12.53 -21.85
N VAL A 137 -13.30 11.69 -20.92
CA VAL A 137 -13.09 12.05 -19.50
C VAL A 137 -11.60 11.97 -19.16
N LEU A 138 -11.09 13.02 -18.51
CA LEU A 138 -9.74 13.04 -17.95
C LEU A 138 -9.82 12.80 -16.44
N ILE A 139 -9.22 11.71 -15.98
CA ILE A 139 -9.18 11.36 -14.56
C ILE A 139 -7.83 11.81 -14.01
N ARG A 140 -7.83 12.83 -13.16
CA ARG A 140 -6.66 13.27 -12.39
C ARG A 140 -6.62 12.50 -11.09
N ILE A 141 -5.58 11.68 -10.89
CA ILE A 141 -5.44 10.77 -9.76
C ILE A 141 -4.28 11.25 -8.89
N VAL A 142 -4.52 11.40 -7.59
CA VAL A 142 -3.45 11.65 -6.60
C VAL A 142 -3.32 10.45 -5.69
N ASP A 143 -2.09 9.92 -5.57
CA ASP A 143 -1.77 8.85 -4.64
C ASP A 143 -1.52 9.44 -3.25
N LEU A 144 -2.41 9.14 -2.29
CA LEU A 144 -2.23 9.58 -0.91
C LEU A 144 -1.30 8.63 -0.15
N PRO A 145 -0.57 9.13 0.87
CA PRO A 145 0.28 8.28 1.71
C PRO A 145 -0.47 7.05 2.24
N GLY A 146 0.22 5.92 2.32
CA GLY A 146 -0.38 4.71 2.88
C GLY A 146 -0.60 4.86 4.38
N THR A 147 -1.84 4.73 4.85
CA THR A 147 -2.18 4.92 6.27
C THR A 147 -3.10 3.83 6.81
N TYR A 148 -3.00 3.51 8.11
CA TYR A 148 -3.88 2.55 8.79
C TYR A 148 -5.12 3.22 9.42
N SER A 149 -5.03 4.52 9.72
CA SER A 149 -6.04 5.33 10.37
C SER A 149 -6.06 6.74 9.77
N LEU A 150 -7.00 7.60 10.17
CA LEU A 150 -7.03 9.04 9.93
C LEU A 150 -7.07 9.82 11.25
N THR A 151 -6.87 9.15 12.38
CA THR A 151 -6.48 9.79 13.64
C THR A 151 -5.09 10.39 13.49
N ALA A 152 -4.86 11.62 13.97
CA ALA A 152 -3.73 12.47 13.58
C ALA A 152 -2.37 12.12 14.24
N PHE A 153 -2.00 10.84 14.34
CA PHE A 153 -0.78 10.42 15.05
C PHE A 153 0.47 10.52 14.17
N SER A 154 0.35 10.28 12.87
CA SER A 154 1.44 10.39 11.89
C SER A 154 1.24 11.56 10.91
N GLU A 155 2.33 12.01 10.26
CA GLU A 155 2.22 13.04 9.21
C GLU A 155 1.44 12.53 8.00
N GLU A 156 1.59 11.25 7.63
CA GLU A 156 0.87 10.59 6.55
C GLU A 156 -0.64 10.56 6.80
N GLU A 157 -1.05 10.27 8.03
CA GLU A 157 -2.44 10.30 8.49
C GLU A 157 -3.03 11.71 8.32
N ARG A 158 -2.32 12.73 8.81
CA ARG A 158 -2.73 14.14 8.70
C ARG A 158 -2.80 14.60 7.26
N ILE A 159 -1.79 14.29 6.44
CA ILE A 159 -1.76 14.65 5.01
C ILE A 159 -2.96 14.04 4.29
N THR A 160 -3.22 12.75 4.51
CA THR A 160 -4.34 12.03 3.86
C THR A 160 -5.69 12.64 4.25
N ARG A 161 -5.90 12.86 5.55
CA ARG A 161 -7.12 13.47 6.09
C ARG A 161 -7.33 14.89 5.56
N ASP A 162 -6.33 15.76 5.70
CA ASP A 162 -6.41 17.17 5.33
C ASP A 162 -6.61 17.33 3.83
N PHE A 163 -5.99 16.48 3.03
CA PHE A 163 -6.19 16.48 1.58
C PHE A 163 -7.65 16.20 1.21
N ILE A 164 -8.24 15.13 1.75
CA ILE A 164 -9.64 14.76 1.43
C ILE A 164 -10.61 15.86 1.88
N ILE A 165 -10.36 16.49 3.04
CA ILE A 165 -11.18 17.58 3.59
C ILE A 165 -11.04 18.86 2.74
N ARG A 166 -9.82 19.28 2.43
CA ARG A 166 -9.53 20.62 1.87
C ARG A 166 -9.50 20.65 0.35
N GLU A 167 -8.87 19.66 -0.29
CA GLU A 167 -8.76 19.58 -1.75
C GLU A 167 -10.05 19.04 -2.40
N LYS A 168 -10.93 18.42 -1.60
CA LYS A 168 -12.29 18.03 -1.98
C LYS A 168 -12.32 17.22 -3.29
N PRO A 169 -11.65 16.05 -3.35
CA PRO A 169 -11.73 15.20 -4.52
C PRO A 169 -13.20 14.85 -4.84
N ASP A 170 -13.52 14.74 -6.13
CA ASP A 170 -14.85 14.34 -6.60
C ASP A 170 -15.19 12.92 -6.13
N LEU A 171 -14.17 12.07 -5.97
CA LEU A 171 -14.28 10.69 -5.56
C LEU A 171 -13.01 10.23 -4.83
N VAL A 172 -13.18 9.36 -3.84
CA VAL A 172 -12.10 8.59 -3.23
C VAL A 172 -12.15 7.14 -3.71
N VAL A 173 -11.06 6.62 -4.25
CA VAL A 173 -10.89 5.18 -4.47
C VAL A 173 -10.10 4.62 -3.30
N LEU A 174 -10.76 3.82 -2.46
CA LEU A 174 -10.14 3.18 -1.32
C LEU A 174 -9.74 1.75 -1.68
N VAL A 175 -8.43 1.48 -1.73
CA VAL A 175 -7.89 0.14 -2.01
C VAL A 175 -7.88 -0.68 -0.72
N LEU A 176 -8.68 -1.75 -0.70
CA LEU A 176 -8.82 -2.67 0.43
C LEU A 176 -8.02 -3.96 0.16
N ASN A 177 -7.50 -4.59 1.21
CA ASN A 177 -6.86 -5.90 1.10
C ASN A 177 -7.84 -7.01 1.46
N ALA A 178 -8.21 -7.85 0.49
CA ALA A 178 -9.12 -8.98 0.71
C ALA A 178 -8.62 -9.98 1.77
N ALA A 179 -7.30 -10.15 1.91
CA ALA A 179 -6.70 -11.07 2.88
C ALA A 179 -6.71 -10.50 4.32
N ALA A 180 -6.89 -9.19 4.47
CA ALA A 180 -6.88 -8.48 5.75
C ALA A 180 -8.04 -7.47 5.83
N LEU A 181 -9.25 -7.90 5.44
CA LEU A 181 -10.38 -7.02 5.19
C LEU A 181 -10.78 -6.20 6.42
N GLU A 182 -10.85 -6.80 7.61
CA GLU A 182 -11.22 -6.11 8.86
C GLU A 182 -10.38 -4.85 9.08
N ARG A 183 -9.07 -4.96 8.88
CA ARG A 183 -8.14 -3.83 9.05
C ARG A 183 -8.40 -2.75 8.00
N SER A 184 -8.66 -3.13 6.75
CA SER A 184 -8.95 -2.17 5.68
C SER A 184 -10.32 -1.49 5.86
N LEU A 185 -11.31 -2.21 6.42
CA LEU A 185 -12.63 -1.66 6.75
C LEU A 185 -12.56 -0.62 7.88
N TYR A 186 -11.62 -0.76 8.82
CA TYR A 186 -11.39 0.27 9.83
C TYR A 186 -11.03 1.62 9.18
N LEU A 187 -10.09 1.64 8.24
CA LEU A 187 -9.75 2.84 7.48
C LEU A 187 -10.94 3.35 6.65
N LEU A 188 -11.69 2.45 6.00
CA LEU A 188 -12.92 2.82 5.28
C LEU A 188 -13.91 3.55 6.18
N SER A 189 -14.09 3.08 7.41
CA SER A 189 -15.01 3.67 8.39
C SER A 189 -14.68 5.15 8.68
N GLU A 190 -13.40 5.53 8.65
CA GLU A 190 -12.98 6.92 8.81
C GLU A 190 -13.08 7.74 7.53
N VAL A 191 -12.74 7.16 6.38
CA VAL A 191 -12.86 7.84 5.08
C VAL A 191 -14.32 8.18 4.78
N LEU A 192 -15.26 7.27 5.07
CA LEU A 192 -16.69 7.50 4.86
C LEU A 192 -17.22 8.68 5.68
N LEU A 193 -16.66 8.92 6.86
CA LEU A 193 -17.04 10.04 7.73
C LEU A 193 -16.66 11.41 7.15
N LEU A 194 -15.71 11.46 6.19
CA LEU A 194 -15.30 12.68 5.50
C LEU A 194 -16.31 13.12 4.41
N ASN A 195 -17.42 12.39 4.24
CA ASN A 195 -18.54 12.74 3.36
C ASN A 195 -18.14 13.00 1.90
N ARG A 196 -17.22 12.18 1.38
CA ARG A 196 -16.86 12.14 -0.03
C ARG A 196 -17.35 10.83 -0.64
N PRO A 197 -17.79 10.82 -1.91
CA PRO A 197 -18.10 9.58 -2.60
C PRO A 197 -16.89 8.62 -2.55
N VAL A 198 -17.15 7.33 -2.29
CA VAL A 198 -16.09 6.30 -2.17
C VAL A 198 -16.40 5.10 -3.07
N ILE A 199 -15.39 4.62 -3.80
CA ILE A 199 -15.37 3.27 -4.38
C ILE A 199 -14.43 2.41 -3.54
N ALA A 200 -14.88 1.22 -3.14
CA ALA A 200 -14.03 0.21 -2.53
C ALA A 200 -13.40 -0.70 -3.61
N ALA A 201 -12.11 -0.54 -3.84
CA ALA A 201 -11.32 -1.39 -4.75
C ALA A 201 -10.70 -2.55 -3.94
N VAL A 202 -11.34 -3.71 -3.94
CA VAL A 202 -10.92 -4.86 -3.14
C VAL A 202 -9.86 -5.67 -3.87
N ASN A 203 -8.60 -5.43 -3.52
CA ASN A 203 -7.44 -6.05 -4.14
C ASN A 203 -6.98 -7.32 -3.37
N MET A 204 -6.03 -8.06 -3.97
CA MET A 204 -5.41 -9.26 -3.39
C MET A 204 -6.38 -10.44 -3.16
N LEU A 205 -7.40 -10.58 -4.01
CA LEU A 205 -8.33 -11.72 -3.96
C LEU A 205 -7.63 -13.07 -4.16
N ASP A 206 -6.54 -13.11 -4.94
CA ASP A 206 -5.71 -14.30 -5.12
C ASP A 206 -4.98 -14.68 -3.82
N VAL A 207 -4.46 -13.70 -3.08
CA VAL A 207 -3.85 -13.92 -1.76
C VAL A 207 -4.89 -14.41 -0.75
N ALA A 208 -6.06 -13.78 -0.70
CA ALA A 208 -7.16 -14.19 0.18
C ALA A 208 -7.57 -15.64 -0.08
N SER A 209 -7.79 -16.00 -1.36
CA SER A 209 -8.15 -17.37 -1.75
C SER A 209 -7.08 -18.38 -1.35
N ASN A 210 -5.79 -18.05 -1.51
CA ASN A 210 -4.68 -18.93 -1.09
C ASN A 210 -4.63 -19.13 0.44
N GLN A 211 -5.17 -18.20 1.22
CA GLN A 211 -5.29 -18.29 2.67
C GLN A 211 -6.63 -18.93 3.13
N GLY A 212 -7.44 -19.43 2.20
CA GLY A 212 -8.74 -20.03 2.50
C GLY A 212 -9.83 -18.99 2.85
N ILE A 213 -9.60 -17.71 2.54
CA ILE A 213 -10.57 -16.64 2.71
C ILE A 213 -11.32 -16.48 1.38
N GLN A 214 -12.64 -16.69 1.42
CA GLN A 214 -13.54 -16.39 0.31
C GLN A 214 -14.35 -15.14 0.64
N LEU A 215 -14.38 -14.20 -0.30
CA LEU A 215 -15.09 -12.93 -0.14
C LEU A 215 -16.24 -12.86 -1.16
N ASP A 216 -17.45 -12.65 -0.66
CA ASP A 216 -18.60 -12.29 -1.48
C ASP A 216 -18.64 -10.76 -1.62
N THR A 217 -18.21 -10.27 -2.79
CA THR A 217 -18.15 -8.84 -3.07
C THR A 217 -19.52 -8.20 -3.27
N ARG A 218 -20.56 -8.98 -3.63
CA ARG A 218 -21.93 -8.45 -3.72
C ARG A 218 -22.50 -8.23 -2.34
N ALA A 219 -22.36 -9.23 -1.46
CA ALA A 219 -22.77 -9.08 -0.06
C ALA A 219 -22.00 -7.94 0.64
N LEU A 220 -20.71 -7.77 0.33
CA LEU A 220 -19.92 -6.63 0.81
C LEU A 220 -20.48 -5.29 0.30
N GLN A 221 -20.80 -5.19 -0.99
CA GLN A 221 -21.40 -3.99 -1.59
C GLN A 221 -22.73 -3.63 -0.93
N ASP A 222 -23.62 -4.62 -0.77
CA ASP A 222 -24.94 -4.43 -0.17
C ASP A 222 -24.84 -4.03 1.31
N SER A 223 -23.82 -4.54 2.01
CA SER A 223 -23.57 -4.22 3.42
C SER A 223 -22.98 -2.82 3.60
N LEU A 224 -22.11 -2.38 2.69
CA LEU A 224 -21.46 -1.05 2.76
C LEU A 224 -22.34 0.07 2.17
N GLY A 225 -23.19 -0.23 1.20
CA GLY A 225 -23.95 0.79 0.45
C GLY A 225 -23.11 1.62 -0.52
N ILE A 226 -21.89 1.16 -0.86
CA ILE A 226 -20.98 1.83 -1.80
C ILE A 226 -20.50 0.83 -2.86
N PRO A 227 -20.12 1.27 -4.08
CA PRO A 227 -19.63 0.37 -5.13
C PRO A 227 -18.36 -0.40 -4.70
N VAL A 228 -18.35 -1.71 -4.95
CA VAL A 228 -17.23 -2.60 -4.62
C VAL A 228 -16.69 -3.25 -5.89
N ILE A 229 -15.41 -3.04 -6.20
CA ILE A 229 -14.75 -3.59 -7.38
C ILE A 229 -13.75 -4.69 -6.98
N PRO A 230 -14.00 -5.96 -7.33
CA PRO A 230 -13.06 -7.06 -7.07
C PRO A 230 -11.83 -6.96 -7.99
N MET A 231 -10.63 -7.09 -7.42
CA MET A 231 -9.38 -6.85 -8.14
C MET A 231 -8.26 -7.83 -7.80
N VAL A 232 -7.40 -8.05 -8.80
CA VAL A 232 -6.03 -8.55 -8.64
C VAL A 232 -5.14 -7.63 -9.46
N ALA A 233 -4.70 -6.52 -8.85
CA ALA A 233 -4.02 -5.43 -9.54
C ALA A 233 -2.75 -5.91 -10.28
N LYS A 234 -1.97 -6.81 -9.68
CA LYS A 234 -0.76 -7.39 -10.32
C LYS A 234 -1.05 -8.11 -11.65
N ARG A 235 -2.28 -8.59 -11.84
CA ARG A 235 -2.74 -9.26 -13.06
C ARG A 235 -3.57 -8.35 -13.98
N ASN A 236 -3.61 -7.05 -13.68
CA ASN A 236 -4.46 -6.07 -14.38
C ASN A 236 -5.96 -6.45 -14.40
N SER A 237 -6.42 -7.22 -13.40
CA SER A 237 -7.80 -7.68 -13.30
C SER A 237 -8.63 -6.73 -12.43
N GLY A 238 -9.78 -6.27 -12.94
CA GLY A 238 -10.69 -5.35 -12.24
C GLY A 238 -10.38 -3.86 -12.48
N ILE A 239 -9.31 -3.53 -13.20
CA ILE A 239 -8.89 -2.14 -13.46
C ILE A 239 -9.83 -1.45 -14.45
N LYS A 240 -10.28 -2.14 -15.49
CA LYS A 240 -11.19 -1.57 -16.49
C LYS A 240 -12.56 -1.28 -15.87
N GLU A 241 -13.03 -2.18 -15.01
CA GLU A 241 -14.25 -2.04 -14.23
C GLU A 241 -14.14 -0.86 -13.25
N LEU A 242 -13.00 -0.71 -12.58
CA LEU A 242 -12.73 0.45 -11.72
C LEU A 242 -12.82 1.76 -12.49
N VAL A 243 -12.16 1.88 -13.65
CA VAL A 243 -12.20 3.09 -14.49
C VAL A 243 -13.62 3.39 -14.95
N ALA A 244 -14.36 2.39 -15.41
CA ALA A 244 -15.75 2.55 -15.82
C ALA A 244 -16.63 3.05 -14.66
N GLN A 245 -16.44 2.52 -13.45
CA GLN A 245 -17.17 2.94 -12.27
C GLN A 245 -16.82 4.37 -11.84
N ILE A 246 -15.53 4.76 -11.91
CA ILE A 246 -15.09 6.14 -11.64
C ILE A 246 -15.80 7.12 -12.59
N SER A 247 -15.75 6.84 -13.90
CA SER A 247 -16.41 7.68 -14.91
C SER A 247 -17.92 7.75 -14.69
N SER A 248 -18.57 6.62 -14.38
CA SER A 248 -20.01 6.58 -14.12
C SER A 248 -20.43 7.38 -12.90
N LEU A 249 -19.71 7.26 -11.77
CA LEU A 249 -20.06 7.98 -10.53
C LEU A 249 -19.86 9.49 -10.66
N ALA A 250 -18.84 9.91 -11.41
CA ALA A 250 -18.60 11.32 -11.60
C ALA A 250 -19.56 11.96 -12.61
N LEU A 251 -20.07 11.20 -13.58
CA LEU A 251 -21.01 11.70 -14.60
C LEU A 251 -22.47 11.67 -14.15
N SER A 252 -22.85 10.78 -13.23
CA SER A 252 -24.22 10.67 -12.72
C SER A 252 -24.43 11.48 -11.44
N GLU A 253 -25.67 11.90 -11.17
CA GLU A 253 -26.10 12.31 -9.82
C GLU A 253 -26.23 11.06 -8.92
N TYR A 254 -25.12 10.36 -8.71
CA TYR A 254 -25.12 9.21 -7.83
C TYR A 254 -25.39 9.66 -6.40
N LYS A 255 -26.51 9.21 -5.83
CA LYS A 255 -26.85 9.46 -4.43
C LYS A 255 -25.99 8.59 -3.54
N PHE A 256 -24.90 9.17 -3.05
CA PHE A 256 -23.95 8.52 -2.16
C PHE A 256 -24.53 8.35 -0.75
N HIS A 257 -25.08 7.15 -0.47
CA HIS A 257 -25.70 6.82 0.81
C HIS A 257 -24.98 5.62 1.47
N PRO A 258 -23.76 5.82 2.01
CA PRO A 258 -23.03 4.75 2.68
C PRO A 258 -23.71 4.35 4.00
N ARG A 259 -23.54 3.09 4.41
CA ARG A 259 -23.87 2.67 5.77
C ARG A 259 -22.70 2.98 6.68
N LEU A 260 -22.80 4.04 7.47
CA LEU A 260 -21.76 4.50 8.37
C LEU A 260 -21.72 3.66 9.67
N PRO A 261 -20.55 3.53 10.32
CA PRO A 261 -20.50 3.06 11.70
C PRO A 261 -21.22 4.05 12.61
N GLU A 262 -21.95 3.54 13.59
CA GLU A 262 -22.53 4.36 14.65
C GLU A 262 -21.62 4.37 15.88
N VAL A 263 -21.78 5.36 16.75
CA VAL A 263 -21.22 5.30 18.11
C VAL A 263 -21.96 4.20 18.87
N SER A 264 -21.25 3.50 19.76
CA SER A 264 -21.85 2.46 20.60
C SER A 264 -23.13 2.96 21.30
N ALA A 265 -24.11 2.07 21.43
CA ALA A 265 -25.45 2.42 21.89
C ALA A 265 -25.49 3.10 23.27
N ASP A 266 -24.53 2.79 24.13
CA ASP A 266 -24.37 3.37 25.47
C ASP A 266 -23.94 4.85 25.46
N HIS A 267 -23.32 5.33 24.37
CA HIS A 267 -22.86 6.71 24.21
C HIS A 267 -23.53 7.47 23.06
N LEU A 268 -24.53 6.87 22.40
CA LEU A 268 -25.22 7.48 21.27
C LEU A 268 -25.88 8.83 21.65
N GLN A 269 -26.42 8.95 22.86
CA GLN A 269 -27.01 10.20 23.34
C GLN A 269 -25.97 11.31 23.49
N ILE A 270 -24.78 10.97 23.99
CA ILE A 270 -23.67 11.92 24.18
C ILE A 270 -23.20 12.43 22.81
N TYR A 271 -23.06 11.54 21.84
CA TYR A 271 -22.77 11.91 20.45
C TYR A 271 -23.80 12.90 19.90
N GLN A 272 -25.10 12.64 20.10
CA GLN A 272 -26.18 13.52 19.63
C GLN A 272 -26.16 14.89 20.32
N ASP A 273 -25.87 14.92 21.62
CA ASP A 273 -25.79 16.15 22.40
C ASP A 273 -24.58 17.00 21.95
N ILE A 274 -23.41 16.39 21.74
CA ILE A 274 -22.23 17.06 21.16
C ILE A 274 -22.55 17.58 19.76
N LEU A 275 -23.13 16.74 18.90
CA LEU A 275 -23.49 17.09 17.53
C LEU A 275 -24.42 18.32 17.49
N LYS A 276 -25.41 18.37 18.39
CA LYS A 276 -26.35 19.49 18.51
C LYS A 276 -25.64 20.80 18.87
N GLU A 277 -24.64 20.75 19.75
CA GLU A 277 -23.91 21.94 20.20
C GLU A 277 -22.90 22.43 19.12
N VAL A 278 -22.30 21.53 18.33
CA VAL A 278 -21.35 21.93 17.27
C VAL A 278 -22.01 22.34 15.95
N ARG A 279 -23.15 21.73 15.59
CA ARG A 279 -23.82 21.92 14.28
C ARG A 279 -24.10 23.38 13.89
N PRO A 280 -24.47 24.31 14.79
CA PRO A 280 -24.70 25.71 14.42
C PRO A 280 -23.43 26.47 14.00
N TYR A 281 -22.25 25.99 14.39
CA TYR A 281 -20.98 26.73 14.27
C TYR A 281 -20.05 26.14 13.20
N ILE A 282 -20.13 24.84 12.96
CA ILE A 282 -19.24 24.15 12.02
C ILE A 282 -19.76 24.30 10.59
N GLN A 283 -18.85 24.70 9.71
CA GLN A 283 -19.08 24.85 8.27
C GLN A 283 -18.00 24.11 7.47
N GLU A 284 -18.21 24.04 6.16
CA GLU A 284 -17.21 23.57 5.21
C GLU A 284 -15.84 24.24 5.45
N PRO A 285 -14.73 23.49 5.42
CA PRO A 285 -14.61 22.14 4.85
C PRO A 285 -14.92 20.98 5.81
N TYR A 286 -15.28 21.25 7.07
CA TYR A 286 -15.57 20.21 8.06
C TYR A 286 -17.07 19.93 8.15
N THR A 287 -17.44 18.72 8.53
CA THR A 287 -18.84 18.37 8.84
C THR A 287 -19.05 18.33 10.35
N PRO A 288 -20.22 18.76 10.86
CA PRO A 288 -20.57 18.62 12.27
C PRO A 288 -20.44 17.18 12.79
N GLU A 289 -20.82 16.20 11.97
CA GLU A 289 -20.73 14.77 12.29
C GLU A 289 -19.28 14.32 12.49
N TRP A 290 -18.38 14.76 11.61
CA TRP A 290 -16.95 14.46 11.75
C TRP A 290 -16.35 15.13 12.99
N ILE A 291 -16.68 16.40 13.25
CA ILE A 291 -16.20 17.12 14.44
C ILE A 291 -16.68 16.45 15.73
N ALA A 292 -17.96 16.06 15.80
CA ALA A 292 -18.51 15.40 16.98
C ALA A 292 -17.80 14.07 17.29
N VAL A 293 -17.56 13.22 16.27
CA VAL A 293 -16.81 11.97 16.45
C VAL A 293 -15.38 12.25 16.88
N LYS A 294 -14.68 13.19 16.23
CA LYS A 294 -13.27 13.49 16.57
C LYS A 294 -13.09 14.14 17.94
N LEU A 295 -14.09 14.88 18.43
CA LEU A 295 -14.11 15.34 19.83
C LEU A 295 -14.23 14.16 20.81
N MET A 296 -15.10 13.19 20.54
CA MET A 296 -15.21 11.97 21.36
C MET A 296 -13.93 11.12 21.32
N GLU A 297 -13.21 11.13 20.22
CA GLU A 297 -11.90 10.48 20.09
C GLU A 297 -10.76 11.25 20.79
N GLY A 298 -11.00 12.49 21.25
CA GLY A 298 -9.98 13.32 21.90
C GLY A 298 -8.95 13.94 20.94
N ASP A 299 -9.33 14.22 19.69
CA ASP A 299 -8.42 14.84 18.70
C ASP A 299 -8.10 16.30 19.08
N ASN A 300 -6.83 16.55 19.44
CA ASN A 300 -6.35 17.86 19.87
C ASN A 300 -6.48 18.98 18.81
N GLU A 301 -6.38 18.65 17.52
CA GLU A 301 -6.54 19.65 16.46
C GLU A 301 -8.01 20.05 16.32
N VAL A 302 -8.92 19.09 16.46
CA VAL A 302 -10.36 19.35 16.45
C VAL A 302 -10.81 20.11 17.69
N SER A 303 -10.26 19.79 18.86
CA SER A 303 -10.51 20.57 20.08
C SER A 303 -10.15 22.04 19.89
N LYS A 304 -9.01 22.34 19.24
CA LYS A 304 -8.62 23.73 18.91
C LYS A 304 -9.60 24.40 17.94
N ILE A 305 -10.03 23.70 16.90
CA ILE A 305 -11.04 24.23 15.95
C ILE A 305 -12.32 24.62 16.69
N VAL A 306 -12.76 23.78 17.64
CA VAL A 306 -13.95 24.02 18.47
C VAL A 306 -13.72 25.19 19.43
N GLU A 307 -12.53 25.28 20.04
CA GLU A 307 -12.04 26.42 20.85
C GLU A 307 -11.85 27.72 20.09
N ASP A 308 -11.81 27.71 18.76
CA ASP A 308 -11.77 28.94 17.97
C ASP A 308 -13.17 29.31 17.43
N THR A 309 -14.01 28.32 17.13
CA THR A 309 -15.24 28.52 16.35
C THR A 309 -16.53 28.52 17.15
N VAL A 310 -16.65 27.65 18.17
CA VAL A 310 -17.91 27.45 18.93
C VAL A 310 -18.10 28.54 20.00
N GLN A 311 -19.31 28.90 20.43
CA GLN A 311 -19.43 29.88 21.52
C GLN A 311 -19.13 29.26 22.89
N LYS A 312 -18.58 30.06 23.82
CA LYS A 312 -18.20 29.58 25.16
C LYS A 312 -19.27 28.74 25.89
N PRO A 313 -20.56 29.12 25.93
CA PRO A 313 -21.57 28.31 26.62
C PRO A 313 -21.75 26.90 26.01
N ALA A 314 -21.63 26.77 24.69
CA ALA A 314 -21.70 25.48 24.01
C ALA A 314 -20.40 24.66 24.23
N ARG A 315 -19.23 25.33 24.23
CA ARG A 315 -17.95 24.68 24.55
C ARG A 315 -17.93 24.12 25.97
N ASP A 316 -18.37 24.91 26.94
CA ASP A 316 -18.39 24.50 28.35
C ASP A 316 -19.27 23.24 28.52
N LYS A 317 -20.42 23.18 27.84
CA LYS A 317 -21.26 21.96 27.82
C LYS A 317 -20.58 20.76 27.18
N ILE A 318 -19.93 20.95 26.02
CA ILE A 318 -19.21 19.87 25.33
C ILE A 318 -18.10 19.33 26.25
N GLN A 319 -17.35 20.22 26.89
CA GLN A 319 -16.29 19.85 27.84
C GLN A 319 -16.87 19.10 29.04
N ASP A 320 -17.96 19.57 29.62
CA ASP A 320 -18.65 18.90 30.73
C ASP A 320 -19.14 17.48 30.35
N LEU A 321 -19.63 17.30 29.11
CA LEU A 321 -20.04 16.00 28.61
C LEU A 321 -18.83 15.05 28.47
N LEU A 322 -17.73 15.52 27.87
CA LEU A 322 -16.53 14.72 27.67
C LEU A 322 -15.84 14.35 28.99
N ILE A 323 -15.81 15.25 29.98
CA ILE A 323 -15.25 14.96 31.32
C ILE A 323 -16.08 13.92 32.07
N LYS A 324 -17.41 13.94 31.92
CA LYS A 324 -18.28 12.94 32.55
C LYS A 324 -18.18 11.55 31.92
N HIS A 325 -17.67 11.48 30.69
CA HIS A 325 -17.61 10.28 29.87
C HIS A 325 -16.21 10.10 29.27
N GLU A 326 -15.24 9.83 30.14
CA GLU A 326 -13.84 9.59 29.74
C GLU A 326 -13.69 8.36 28.81
N ASP A 327 -14.70 7.49 28.76
CA ASP A 327 -14.81 6.32 27.90
C ASP A 327 -15.43 6.60 26.51
N ALA A 328 -15.70 7.87 26.17
CA ALA A 328 -16.24 8.26 24.87
C ALA A 328 -15.40 7.75 23.68
N LEU A 329 -14.07 7.73 23.80
CA LEU A 329 -13.18 7.16 22.78
C LEU A 329 -13.46 5.67 22.58
N HIS A 330 -13.61 4.91 23.67
CA HIS A 330 -13.91 3.48 23.59
C HIS A 330 -15.24 3.23 22.90
N ALA A 331 -16.25 4.06 23.16
CA ALA A 331 -17.55 3.93 22.51
C ALA A 331 -17.51 4.16 20.99
N VAL A 332 -16.70 5.11 20.51
CA VAL A 332 -16.48 5.32 19.08
C VAL A 332 -15.76 4.12 18.46
N VAL A 333 -14.68 3.66 19.10
CA VAL A 333 -13.88 2.53 18.62
C VAL A 333 -14.70 1.24 18.57
N ASN A 334 -15.45 0.94 19.64
CA ASN A 334 -16.33 -0.23 19.70
C ASN A 334 -17.40 -0.20 18.61
N GLY A 335 -18.04 0.95 18.39
CA GLY A 335 -19.05 1.10 17.34
C GLY A 335 -18.49 0.85 15.93
N ARG A 336 -17.24 1.25 15.66
CA ARG A 336 -16.53 0.90 14.43
C ARG A 336 -16.29 -0.60 14.32
N TYR A 337 -15.85 -1.27 15.39
CA TYR A 337 -15.62 -2.71 15.37
C TYR A 337 -16.89 -3.53 15.24
N ASP A 338 -17.99 -3.11 15.88
CA ASP A 338 -19.31 -3.72 15.72
C ASP A 338 -19.77 -3.65 14.25
N TRP A 339 -19.60 -2.49 13.62
CA TRP A 339 -19.88 -2.29 12.20
C TRP A 339 -19.03 -3.18 11.29
N ILE A 340 -17.73 -3.29 11.56
CA ILE A 340 -16.80 -4.18 10.84
C ILE A 340 -17.22 -5.64 11.01
N GLU A 341 -17.59 -6.07 12.22
CA GLU A 341 -18.03 -7.44 12.50
C GLU A 341 -19.28 -7.78 11.70
N ILE A 342 -20.29 -6.88 11.67
CA ILE A 342 -21.51 -7.06 10.89
C ILE A 342 -21.18 -7.26 9.40
N ILE A 343 -20.34 -6.39 8.83
CA ILE A 343 -19.97 -6.45 7.40
C ILE A 343 -19.20 -7.72 7.08
N THR A 344 -18.20 -8.05 7.88
CA THR A 344 -17.34 -9.20 7.63
C THR A 344 -18.08 -10.51 7.79
N ARG A 345 -18.98 -10.62 8.77
CA ARG A 345 -19.86 -11.79 8.93
C ARG A 345 -20.78 -12.00 7.73
N ALA A 346 -21.24 -10.92 7.10
CA ALA A 346 -22.11 -11.00 5.93
C ALA A 346 -21.36 -11.32 4.63
N SER A 347 -20.08 -10.97 4.54
CA SER A 347 -19.34 -11.00 3.26
C SER A 347 -18.15 -11.97 3.21
N VAL A 348 -17.62 -12.41 4.35
CA VAL A 348 -16.41 -13.23 4.42
C VAL A 348 -16.74 -14.64 4.90
N SER A 349 -16.33 -15.63 4.10
CA SER A 349 -16.30 -17.03 4.52
C SER A 349 -14.86 -17.48 4.68
N ARG A 350 -14.53 -18.06 5.84
CA ARG A 350 -13.20 -18.63 6.11
C ARG A 350 -13.30 -20.15 6.05
N PHE A 351 -12.81 -20.73 4.96
CA PHE A 351 -12.59 -22.16 4.87
C PHE A 351 -11.26 -22.48 5.54
N LYS A 352 -11.29 -23.14 6.70
CA LYS A 352 -10.07 -23.66 7.34
C LYS A 352 -9.47 -24.77 6.49
N MET A 353 -8.60 -24.43 5.54
CA MET A 353 -7.72 -25.43 4.93
C MET A 353 -6.82 -26.00 6.04
N GLY A 354 -6.75 -27.32 6.14
CA GLY A 354 -6.23 -28.09 7.29
C GLY A 354 -4.80 -27.80 7.76
N GLN A 355 -4.05 -26.89 7.15
CA GLN A 355 -2.71 -26.48 7.58
C GLN A 355 -2.72 -25.61 8.84
N VAL A 356 -3.73 -24.73 8.99
CA VAL A 356 -3.92 -23.97 10.24
C VAL A 356 -4.25 -24.91 11.41
N VAL A 357 -4.87 -26.07 11.16
CA VAL A 357 -5.23 -27.03 12.22
C VAL A 357 -4.00 -27.68 12.85
N LEU A 358 -2.89 -27.87 12.11
CA LEU A 358 -1.66 -28.43 12.67
C LEU A 358 -0.88 -27.38 13.46
N THR A 359 -0.66 -26.19 12.90
CA THR A 359 0.02 -25.09 13.60
C THR A 359 -0.78 -24.63 14.80
N ASP A 360 -2.09 -24.40 14.68
CA ASP A 360 -2.94 -24.02 15.82
C ASP A 360 -2.97 -25.11 16.89
N ARG A 361 -2.96 -26.40 16.51
CA ARG A 361 -2.96 -27.49 17.50
C ARG A 361 -1.63 -27.56 18.25
N ILE A 362 -0.51 -27.34 17.56
CA ILE A 362 0.81 -27.23 18.18
C ILE A 362 0.84 -25.99 19.08
N ASP A 363 0.45 -24.84 18.57
CA ASP A 363 0.49 -23.57 19.29
C ASP A 363 -0.45 -23.60 20.50
N HIS A 364 -1.61 -24.23 20.38
CA HIS A 364 -2.53 -24.44 21.50
C HIS A 364 -1.98 -25.37 22.59
N VAL A 365 -1.08 -26.30 22.25
CA VAL A 365 -0.36 -27.13 23.25
C VAL A 365 0.80 -26.35 23.84
N LEU A 366 1.55 -25.60 23.02
CA LEU A 366 2.72 -24.82 23.41
C LEU A 366 2.37 -23.57 24.24
N THR A 367 1.19 -22.98 24.06
CA THR A 367 0.78 -21.74 24.75
C THR A 367 -0.09 -21.98 26.00
N ARG A 368 -0.45 -23.23 26.29
CA ARG A 368 -1.21 -23.56 27.51
C ARG A 368 -0.33 -23.40 28.74
N PRO A 369 -0.77 -22.72 29.82
CA PRO A 369 0.05 -22.45 31.00
C PRO A 369 0.70 -23.69 31.64
N ILE A 370 0.02 -24.85 31.59
CA ILE A 370 0.48 -26.10 32.21
C ILE A 370 1.53 -26.83 31.36
N PHE A 371 1.43 -26.78 30.03
CA PHE A 371 2.33 -27.50 29.11
C PHE A 371 3.37 -26.60 28.46
N GLY A 372 3.06 -25.33 28.27
CA GLY A 372 3.93 -24.34 27.65
C GLY A 372 5.18 -24.04 28.46
N ILE A 373 5.07 -23.90 29.79
CA ILE A 373 6.24 -23.64 30.65
C ILE A 373 7.22 -24.83 30.62
N PRO A 374 6.81 -26.10 30.83
CA PRO A 374 7.71 -27.24 30.68
C PRO A 374 8.36 -27.36 29.30
N ILE A 375 7.59 -27.13 28.22
CA ILE A 375 8.11 -27.26 26.86
C ILE A 375 9.10 -26.12 26.56
N LEU A 376 8.83 -24.90 26.99
CA LEU A 376 9.75 -23.78 26.88
C LEU A 376 11.07 -24.09 27.58
N LEU A 377 11.03 -24.61 28.81
CA LEU A 377 12.22 -25.02 29.55
C LEU A 377 12.97 -26.16 28.84
N ALA A 378 12.27 -27.12 28.26
CA ALA A 378 12.88 -28.21 27.50
C ALA A 378 13.57 -27.70 26.22
N VAL A 379 12.94 -26.78 25.48
CA VAL A 379 13.53 -26.15 24.29
C VAL A 379 14.76 -25.32 24.68
N MET A 380 14.67 -24.51 25.74
CA MET A 380 15.83 -23.76 26.24
C MET A 380 16.97 -24.69 26.66
N ALA A 381 16.68 -25.75 27.42
CA ALA A 381 17.67 -26.74 27.82
C ALA A 381 18.30 -27.44 26.62
N PHE A 382 17.50 -27.74 25.59
CA PHE A 382 18.01 -28.33 24.35
C PHE A 382 18.92 -27.37 23.57
N VAL A 383 18.57 -26.09 23.49
CA VAL A 383 19.43 -25.07 22.88
C VAL A 383 20.76 -24.96 23.65
N PHE A 384 20.72 -24.91 24.99
CA PHE A 384 21.94 -24.92 25.80
C PHE A 384 22.77 -26.19 25.57
N PHE A 385 22.13 -27.36 25.62
CA PHE A 385 22.79 -28.63 25.35
C PHE A 385 23.47 -28.63 23.99
N LEU A 386 22.78 -28.17 22.94
CA LEU A 386 23.32 -28.10 21.58
C LEU A 386 24.50 -27.12 21.50
N THR A 387 24.40 -25.95 22.13
CA THR A 387 25.47 -24.96 22.18
C THR A 387 26.73 -25.53 22.83
N TYR A 388 26.63 -26.25 23.95
CA TYR A 388 27.79 -26.87 24.59
C TYR A 388 28.28 -28.12 23.85
N ALA A 389 27.36 -28.94 23.35
CA ALA A 389 27.69 -30.17 22.63
C ALA A 389 28.43 -29.91 21.31
N VAL A 390 28.15 -28.79 20.65
CA VAL A 390 28.83 -28.38 19.41
C VAL A 390 29.97 -27.40 19.70
N GLY A 391 29.75 -26.42 20.57
CA GLY A 391 30.71 -25.37 20.88
C GLY A 391 31.98 -25.88 21.52
N VAL A 392 31.89 -26.79 22.51
CA VAL A 392 33.08 -27.30 23.20
C VAL A 392 33.99 -28.12 22.27
N PRO A 393 33.49 -29.08 21.47
CA PRO A 393 34.35 -29.78 20.50
C PRO A 393 34.97 -28.86 19.46
N LEU A 394 34.24 -27.85 18.98
CA LEU A 394 34.75 -26.87 18.02
C LEU A 394 35.84 -25.99 18.64
N GLN A 395 35.65 -25.56 19.89
CA GLN A 395 36.62 -24.81 20.67
C GLN A 395 37.93 -25.60 20.84
N VAL A 396 37.83 -26.88 21.22
CA VAL A 396 38.99 -27.77 21.38
C VAL A 396 39.70 -27.96 20.05
N TRP A 397 38.96 -28.22 18.97
CA TRP A 397 39.53 -28.40 17.65
C TRP A 397 40.30 -27.16 17.16
N LEU A 398 39.74 -25.96 17.38
CA LEU A 398 40.40 -24.71 17.00
C LEU A 398 41.65 -24.45 17.86
N SER A 399 41.58 -24.73 19.16
CA SER A 399 42.73 -24.65 20.07
C SER A 399 43.86 -25.59 19.62
N ASP A 400 43.54 -26.82 19.25
CA ASP A 400 44.52 -27.79 18.77
C ASP A 400 45.17 -27.34 17.46
N LEU A 401 44.41 -26.73 16.54
CA LEU A 401 44.95 -26.15 15.31
C LEU A 401 45.93 -25.00 15.57
N ILE A 402 45.59 -24.10 16.50
CA ILE A 402 46.48 -23.00 16.90
C ILE A 402 47.76 -23.56 17.51
N HIS A 403 47.65 -24.57 18.38
CA HIS A 403 48.81 -25.21 18.99
C HIS A 403 49.69 -25.92 17.96
N GLN A 404 49.10 -26.61 16.98
CA GLN A 404 49.83 -27.21 15.86
C GLN A 404 50.54 -26.15 15.00
N PHE A 405 49.90 -25.00 14.77
CA PHE A 405 50.49 -23.88 14.06
C PHE A 405 51.70 -23.29 14.81
N ILE A 406 51.59 -23.15 16.14
CA ILE A 406 52.71 -22.73 17.00
C ILE A 406 53.88 -23.71 16.85
N ILE A 407 53.66 -25.02 17.04
CA ILE A 407 54.71 -26.05 16.89
C ILE A 407 55.32 -26.01 15.48
N PHE A 408 54.50 -25.86 14.43
CA PHE A 408 54.98 -25.79 13.06
C PHE A 408 55.87 -24.56 12.81
N SER A 409 55.60 -23.45 13.50
CA SER A 409 56.35 -22.20 13.38
C SER A 409 57.59 -22.11 14.27
N GLU A 410 57.71 -22.96 15.31
CA GLU A 410 58.88 -23.00 16.20
C GLU A 410 60.23 -23.15 15.47
N PRO A 411 60.40 -24.07 14.49
CA PRO A 411 61.66 -24.21 13.74
C PRO A 411 62.09 -22.94 12.98
N LEU A 412 61.13 -22.13 12.52
CA LEU A 412 61.38 -20.89 11.80
C LEU A 412 61.92 -19.78 12.71
N THR A 413 61.72 -19.90 14.02
CA THR A 413 62.14 -18.92 15.03
C THR A 413 63.43 -19.30 15.77
N LYS A 414 64.06 -20.43 15.43
CA LYS A 414 65.27 -20.94 16.10
C LYS A 414 66.48 -20.00 16.10
N GLY A 415 66.53 -19.02 15.20
CA GLY A 415 67.60 -18.01 15.13
C GLY A 415 67.32 -16.72 15.91
N TRP A 416 66.17 -16.60 16.56
CA TRP A 416 65.73 -15.37 17.22
C TRP A 416 66.05 -15.37 18.72
N PRO A 417 66.17 -14.18 19.36
CA PRO A 417 66.24 -14.08 20.81
C PRO A 417 65.02 -14.75 21.47
N ALA A 418 65.25 -15.54 22.52
CA ALA A 418 64.21 -16.36 23.16
C ALA A 418 63.00 -15.56 23.68
N TRP A 419 63.21 -14.30 24.08
CA TRP A 419 62.13 -13.42 24.52
C TRP A 419 61.21 -13.00 23.35
N LEU A 420 61.75 -12.87 22.14
CA LEU A 420 61.02 -12.43 20.96
C LEU A 420 60.20 -13.58 20.34
N SER A 421 60.78 -14.77 20.28
CA SER A 421 60.05 -15.97 19.84
C SER A 421 58.93 -16.32 20.83
N GLY A 422 59.18 -16.26 22.14
CA GLY A 422 58.16 -16.48 23.16
C GLY A 422 57.02 -15.47 23.10
N LEU A 423 57.33 -14.18 22.88
CA LEU A 423 56.30 -13.14 22.77
C LEU A 423 55.41 -13.30 21.53
N LEU A 424 55.96 -13.68 20.38
CA LEU A 424 55.18 -13.85 19.16
C LEU A 424 54.39 -15.16 19.15
N LEU A 425 55.04 -16.28 19.49
CA LEU A 425 54.41 -17.60 19.43
C LEU A 425 53.41 -17.82 20.57
N ASN A 426 53.82 -17.57 21.81
CA ASN A 426 52.97 -17.84 22.98
C ASN A 426 52.13 -16.62 23.36
N GLY A 427 52.69 -15.41 23.22
CA GLY A 427 51.99 -14.18 23.58
C GLY A 427 50.94 -13.78 22.53
N VAL A 428 51.37 -13.49 21.30
CA VAL A 428 50.47 -12.99 20.25
C VAL A 428 49.62 -14.11 19.66
N ILE A 429 50.25 -15.18 19.13
CA ILE A 429 49.52 -16.25 18.45
C ILE A 429 48.74 -17.10 19.43
N GLY A 430 49.37 -17.57 20.52
CA GLY A 430 48.70 -18.31 21.59
C GLY A 430 47.60 -17.49 22.27
N GLY A 431 47.89 -16.24 22.64
CA GLY A 431 46.94 -15.33 23.26
C GLY A 431 45.74 -15.00 22.36
N ALA A 432 45.98 -14.50 21.14
CA ALA A 432 44.89 -14.21 20.19
C ALA A 432 44.11 -15.46 19.80
N GLY A 433 44.79 -16.60 19.66
CA GLY A 433 44.17 -17.88 19.38
C GLY A 433 43.21 -18.33 20.48
N SER A 434 43.63 -18.21 21.75
CA SER A 434 42.74 -18.52 22.89
C SER A 434 41.46 -17.70 22.88
N VAL A 435 41.55 -16.40 22.59
CA VAL A 435 40.39 -15.50 22.51
C VAL A 435 39.49 -15.87 21.32
N LEU A 436 40.11 -16.22 20.18
CA LEU A 436 39.39 -16.65 18.98
C LEU A 436 38.56 -17.91 19.23
N THR A 437 38.99 -18.80 20.14
CA THR A 437 38.23 -20.00 20.48
C THR A 437 36.94 -19.76 21.28
N PHE A 438 36.76 -18.56 21.83
CA PHE A 438 35.56 -18.16 22.60
C PHE A 438 34.58 -17.27 21.81
N LEU A 439 34.97 -16.81 20.62
CA LEU A 439 34.11 -16.10 19.67
C LEU A 439 33.34 -17.10 18.81
#